data_AF-A0A1Y3N2F4-F1
#
_entry.id   AF-A0A1Y3N2F4-F1
#
_cell.length_a   1.000
_cell.length_b   1.000
_cell.length_c   1.000
_cell.angle_alpha   90.00
_cell.angle_beta   90.00
_cell.angle_gamma   90.00
#
_symmetry.space_group_name_H-M   'P 1'
#
loop_
_entity.id
_entity.type
_entity.pdbx_description
1 polymer ?
#
loop_
_entity_poly.entity_id
_entity_poly.type
_entity_poly.pdbx_seq_one_letter_code
_entity_poly.pdbx_strand_id
1 'polypeptide(L)'
;MIEHFSIFLIFFITLSFIRVIYNKSIIISNENDFKKALNSHYSNIVLNSSISIEENYKLNSNIDEIKITGITKDIILNFKNEEDGLNIENCMNFEINNLTFTGNLFISKCSNTSLSNIDFNGLIQSSFSNIILQNFKYNNFQKQKSQYGIFLNNVSLNITNSSFYGSSSITNNILYITSSGVNLTLNSTMNENSSILNINDSYFSGEYKCGILKTYSTYLMLINSKLEKGLTYDNGAVLNSEFSEIFGYKNIFTDNITYSSGGVFYLINNFKIIFEYSNFYNSTSYKEVYIKNYHNNNNNNDYNDM
;
A
#
# COMPACT_ATOMS: atom_id res chain seq x y z
N MET A 1 20.49 -7.96 -54.14
CA MET A 1 21.46 -8.68 -53.28
C MET A 1 22.12 -7.75 -52.25
N ILE A 2 22.47 -6.51 -52.62
CA ILE A 2 23.07 -5.52 -51.70
C ILE A 2 22.08 -5.04 -50.61
N GLU A 3 20.79 -4.91 -50.92
CA GLU A 3 19.76 -4.44 -49.95
C GLU A 3 19.44 -5.44 -48.82
N HIS A 4 19.63 -6.75 -49.05
CA HIS A 4 19.41 -7.73 -47.99
C HIS A 4 20.59 -7.76 -47.00
N PHE A 5 21.79 -7.37 -47.43
CA PHE A 5 22.97 -7.33 -46.58
C PHE A 5 22.92 -6.17 -45.58
N SER A 6 22.38 -5.03 -45.98
CA SER A 6 22.21 -3.85 -45.10
C SER A 6 21.17 -4.07 -44.01
N ILE A 7 20.05 -4.74 -44.31
CA ILE A 7 19.02 -5.09 -43.30
C ILE A 7 19.59 -6.08 -42.28
N PHE A 8 20.34 -7.08 -42.73
CA PHE A 8 20.96 -8.07 -41.85
C PHE A 8 22.00 -7.43 -40.91
N LEU A 9 22.78 -6.47 -41.41
CA LEU A 9 23.75 -5.73 -40.61
C LEU A 9 23.06 -4.85 -39.55
N ILE A 10 22.00 -4.12 -39.92
CA ILE A 10 21.21 -3.31 -38.97
C ILE A 10 20.58 -4.20 -37.90
N PHE A 11 20.04 -5.37 -38.28
CA PHE A 11 19.47 -6.33 -37.33
C PHE A 11 20.52 -6.91 -36.37
N PHE A 12 21.73 -7.19 -36.85
CA PHE A 12 22.83 -7.65 -36.00
C PHE A 12 23.34 -6.56 -35.06
N ILE A 13 23.41 -5.32 -35.55
CA ILE A 13 23.79 -4.15 -34.76
C ILE A 13 22.74 -3.91 -33.67
N THR A 14 21.44 -3.93 -34.00
CA THR A 14 20.37 -3.77 -33.00
C THR A 14 20.32 -4.94 -32.02
N LEU A 15 20.55 -6.20 -32.45
CA LEU A 15 20.71 -7.33 -31.52
C LEU A 15 21.91 -7.17 -30.60
N SER A 16 23.03 -6.63 -31.10
CA SER A 16 24.23 -6.38 -30.30
C SER A 16 24.06 -5.24 -29.27
N PHE A 17 23.07 -4.36 -29.50
CA PHE A 17 22.62 -3.36 -28.54
C PHE A 17 21.49 -3.84 -27.61
N ILE A 18 20.94 -5.05 -27.82
CA ILE A 18 20.13 -5.69 -26.78
C ILE A 18 21.11 -5.98 -25.65
N ARG A 19 21.06 -5.13 -24.61
CA ARG A 19 21.73 -5.41 -23.34
C ARG A 19 21.24 -6.78 -22.88
N VAL A 20 22.05 -7.81 -23.05
CA VAL A 20 21.89 -9.07 -22.34
C VAL A 20 22.15 -8.70 -20.88
N ILE A 21 21.10 -8.34 -20.16
CA ILE A 21 21.14 -8.11 -18.73
C ILE A 21 21.37 -9.49 -18.12
N TYR A 22 22.64 -9.81 -17.89
CA TYR A 22 23.00 -11.01 -17.14
C TYR A 22 22.54 -10.79 -15.70
N ASN A 23 21.41 -11.42 -15.35
CA ASN A 23 20.93 -11.40 -13.99
C ASN A 23 21.93 -12.13 -13.08
N LYS A 24 22.75 -11.34 -12.38
CA LYS A 24 23.74 -11.86 -11.44
C LYS A 24 23.01 -12.29 -10.19
N SER A 25 23.13 -13.58 -9.88
CA SER A 25 22.57 -14.18 -8.67
C SER A 25 23.66 -14.38 -7.61
N ILE A 26 23.30 -14.18 -6.34
CA ILE A 26 24.14 -14.51 -5.18
C ILE A 26 23.30 -15.18 -4.10
N ILE A 27 23.88 -16.20 -3.46
CA ILE A 27 23.32 -16.83 -2.27
C ILE A 27 24.02 -16.21 -1.06
N ILE A 28 23.25 -15.76 -0.09
CA ILE A 28 23.76 -15.07 1.10
C ILE A 28 23.39 -15.81 2.38
N SER A 29 24.23 -15.70 3.41
CA SER A 29 23.97 -16.32 4.71
C SER A 29 24.36 -15.45 5.91
N ASN A 30 24.86 -14.24 5.68
CA ASN A 30 25.21 -13.26 6.71
C ASN A 30 25.10 -11.83 6.17
N GLU A 31 25.26 -10.84 7.04
CA GLU A 31 25.20 -9.41 6.71
C GLU A 31 26.30 -8.97 5.72
N ASN A 32 27.52 -9.50 5.83
CA ASN A 32 28.62 -9.14 4.91
C ASN A 32 28.30 -9.56 3.47
N ASP A 33 27.70 -10.75 3.29
CA ASP A 33 27.24 -11.21 1.98
C ASP A 33 26.12 -10.33 1.44
N PHE A 34 25.19 -9.91 2.30
CA PHE A 34 24.12 -8.99 1.93
C PHE A 34 24.70 -7.64 1.47
N LYS A 35 25.59 -7.04 2.25
CA LYS A 35 26.30 -5.80 1.91
C LYS A 35 27.05 -5.91 0.59
N LYS A 36 27.72 -7.03 0.35
CA LYS A 36 28.40 -7.31 -0.93
C LYS A 36 27.40 -7.43 -2.08
N ALA A 37 26.27 -8.12 -1.87
CA ALA A 37 25.23 -8.30 -2.87
C ALA A 37 24.68 -6.95 -3.36
N LEU A 38 24.35 -6.06 -2.42
CA LEU A 38 23.82 -4.73 -2.70
C LEU A 38 24.84 -3.83 -3.42
N ASN A 39 26.12 -3.91 -3.07
CA ASN A 39 27.19 -3.08 -3.65
C ASN A 39 27.75 -3.59 -4.98
N SER A 40 27.47 -4.83 -5.39
CA SER A 40 28.12 -5.48 -6.55
C SER A 40 27.19 -5.71 -7.75
N HIS A 41 26.06 -5.00 -7.81
CA HIS A 41 25.05 -5.10 -8.87
C HIS A 41 24.48 -6.51 -9.07
N TYR A 42 24.25 -7.26 -7.98
CA TYR A 42 23.47 -8.49 -8.07
C TYR A 42 21.98 -8.15 -8.19
N SER A 43 21.31 -8.68 -9.20
CA SER A 43 19.87 -8.50 -9.41
C SER A 43 19.05 -9.57 -8.71
N ASN A 44 19.63 -10.72 -8.35
CA ASN A 44 18.96 -11.79 -7.61
C ASN A 44 19.72 -12.16 -6.34
N ILE A 45 19.11 -11.92 -5.18
CA ILE A 45 19.69 -12.13 -3.85
C ILE A 45 18.87 -13.20 -3.14
N VAL A 46 19.48 -14.37 -2.92
CA VAL A 46 18.81 -15.52 -2.31
C VAL A 46 19.32 -15.74 -0.90
N LEU A 47 18.45 -15.57 0.10
CA LEU A 47 18.76 -15.84 1.50
C LEU A 47 18.64 -17.35 1.74
N ASN A 48 19.76 -17.98 2.12
CA ASN A 48 19.81 -19.40 2.49
C ASN A 48 19.62 -19.63 4.00
N SER A 49 19.76 -18.58 4.80
CA SER A 49 19.55 -18.59 6.25
C SER A 49 18.99 -17.25 6.70
N SER A 50 18.38 -17.22 7.88
CA SER A 50 17.99 -15.97 8.53
C SER A 50 19.22 -15.11 8.79
N ILE A 51 19.10 -13.81 8.53
CA ILE A 51 20.17 -12.83 8.73
C ILE A 51 19.66 -11.66 9.56
N SER A 52 20.52 -11.16 10.45
CA SER A 52 20.27 -9.93 11.18
C SER A 52 21.23 -8.87 10.70
N ILE A 53 20.71 -7.67 10.51
CA ILE A 53 21.36 -6.53 9.88
C ILE A 53 21.47 -5.41 10.91
N GLU A 54 22.67 -4.86 11.09
CA GLU A 54 22.95 -3.78 12.05
C GLU A 54 22.89 -2.38 11.42
N GLU A 55 23.19 -2.28 10.14
CA GLU A 55 23.21 -1.01 9.40
C GLU A 55 21.90 -0.75 8.63
N ASN A 56 21.64 0.52 8.31
CA ASN A 56 20.59 0.89 7.34
C ASN A 56 21.13 0.74 5.91
N TYR A 57 20.35 0.17 4.99
CA TYR A 57 20.79 -0.06 3.62
C TYR A 57 19.94 0.75 2.63
N LYS A 58 20.59 1.71 1.99
CA LYS A 58 20.04 2.42 0.83
C LYS A 58 20.51 1.74 -0.46
N LEU A 59 19.58 1.15 -1.18
CA LEU A 59 19.73 0.71 -2.56
C LEU A 59 19.44 1.88 -3.51
N ASN A 60 20.50 2.56 -3.93
CA ASN A 60 20.40 3.57 -4.99
C ASN A 60 20.55 2.85 -6.34
N SER A 61 19.44 2.62 -7.06
CA SER A 61 19.42 1.62 -8.13
C SER A 61 19.91 2.18 -9.47
N ASN A 62 21.20 1.97 -9.76
CA ASN A 62 21.66 1.80 -11.15
C ASN A 62 21.25 0.42 -11.74
N ILE A 63 20.44 -0.35 -11.00
CA ILE A 63 20.02 -1.71 -11.35
C ILE A 63 18.53 -1.65 -11.67
N ASP A 64 18.17 -2.01 -12.90
CA ASP A 64 16.78 -1.97 -13.35
C ASP A 64 15.91 -3.01 -12.63
N GLU A 65 16.48 -4.13 -12.20
CA GLU A 65 15.77 -5.24 -11.55
C GLU A 65 16.49 -5.73 -10.29
N ILE A 66 15.77 -5.83 -9.16
CA ILE A 66 16.24 -6.41 -7.90
C ILE A 66 15.20 -7.37 -7.37
N LYS A 67 15.64 -8.59 -7.06
CA LYS A 67 14.86 -9.65 -6.44
C LYS A 67 15.55 -10.12 -5.16
N ILE A 68 14.83 -10.10 -4.05
CA ILE A 68 15.28 -10.62 -2.76
C ILE A 68 14.35 -11.77 -2.38
N THR A 69 14.89 -12.97 -2.18
CA THR A 69 14.06 -14.17 -1.96
C THR A 69 14.64 -15.06 -0.88
N GLY A 70 13.82 -15.51 0.08
CA GLY A 70 14.18 -16.60 0.97
C GLY A 70 13.99 -17.95 0.27
N ILE A 71 14.86 -18.93 0.54
CA ILE A 71 14.61 -20.30 0.07
C ILE A 71 13.33 -20.90 0.70
N THR A 72 12.91 -20.38 1.85
CA THR A 72 11.65 -20.71 2.54
C THR A 72 11.10 -19.46 3.24
N LYS A 73 9.78 -19.42 3.46
CA LYS A 73 9.10 -18.33 4.17
C LYS A 73 9.60 -18.11 5.60
N ASP A 74 10.15 -19.15 6.24
CA ASP A 74 10.64 -19.10 7.62
C ASP A 74 12.00 -18.39 7.75
N ILE A 75 12.65 -18.06 6.64
CA ILE A 75 13.87 -17.26 6.65
C ILE A 75 13.56 -15.82 6.99
N ILE A 76 14.28 -15.28 7.97
CA ILE A 76 14.05 -13.93 8.50
C ILE A 76 15.16 -12.99 8.01
N LEU A 77 14.77 -11.91 7.35
CA LEU A 77 15.60 -10.72 7.15
C LEU A 77 15.24 -9.70 8.23
N ASN A 78 16.11 -9.51 9.22
CA ASN A 78 15.83 -8.69 10.41
C ASN A 78 16.77 -7.49 10.53
N PHE A 79 16.24 -6.28 10.53
CA PHE A 79 16.96 -5.07 10.91
C PHE A 79 16.90 -4.93 12.44
N LYS A 80 18.06 -4.86 13.11
CA LYS A 80 18.11 -4.83 14.59
C LYS A 80 17.53 -3.54 15.16
N ASN A 81 17.74 -2.43 14.46
CA ASN A 81 17.17 -1.15 14.80
C ASN A 81 15.83 -0.98 14.09
N GLU A 82 14.78 -0.64 14.84
CA GLU A 82 13.42 -0.51 14.33
C GLU A 82 13.25 0.66 13.36
N GLU A 83 14.15 1.65 13.39
CA GLU A 83 14.14 2.77 12.45
C GLU A 83 14.74 2.40 11.08
N ASP A 84 15.55 1.35 11.03
CA ASP A 84 16.29 0.95 9.84
C ASP A 84 15.47 0.06 8.90
N GLY A 85 15.94 -0.07 7.67
CA GLY A 85 15.21 -0.80 6.65
C GLY A 85 15.90 -0.86 5.30
N LEU A 86 15.11 -1.16 4.28
CA LEU A 86 15.53 -1.08 2.89
C LEU A 86 14.94 0.17 2.23
N ASN A 87 15.80 1.00 1.63
CA ASN A 87 15.38 2.10 0.78
C ASN A 87 15.68 1.78 -0.69
N ILE A 88 14.65 1.69 -1.53
CA ILE A 88 14.70 1.42 -2.97
C ILE A 88 14.24 2.66 -3.74
N GLU A 89 15.09 3.23 -4.58
CA GLU A 89 14.77 4.43 -5.37
C GLU A 89 15.11 4.25 -6.86
N ASN A 90 14.16 4.51 -7.76
CA ASN A 90 14.32 4.48 -9.23
C ASN A 90 14.59 3.08 -9.83
N CYS A 91 13.94 2.04 -9.31
CA CYS A 91 14.09 0.68 -9.82
C CYS A 91 12.91 0.31 -10.75
N MET A 92 13.18 -0.32 -11.90
CA MET A 92 12.10 -0.73 -12.81
C MET A 92 11.29 -1.86 -12.19
N ASN A 93 11.95 -2.89 -11.66
CA ASN A 93 11.33 -4.07 -11.08
C ASN A 93 11.97 -4.41 -9.72
N PHE A 94 11.18 -4.35 -8.65
CA PHE A 94 11.59 -4.74 -7.30
C PHE A 94 10.71 -5.87 -6.78
N GLU A 95 11.30 -7.00 -6.39
CA GLU A 95 10.59 -8.14 -5.82
C GLU A 95 11.17 -8.53 -4.47
N ILE A 96 10.32 -8.70 -3.46
CA ILE A 96 10.62 -9.50 -2.27
C ILE A 96 9.68 -10.69 -2.26
N ASN A 97 10.20 -11.89 -1.97
CA ASN A 97 9.40 -13.11 -1.96
C ASN A 97 9.85 -14.11 -0.89
N ASN A 98 8.88 -14.87 -0.37
CA ASN A 98 9.11 -16.12 0.37
C ASN A 98 10.07 -15.95 1.56
N LEU A 99 9.83 -14.95 2.41
CA LEU A 99 10.59 -14.70 3.62
C LEU A 99 9.77 -13.95 4.66
N THR A 100 10.26 -13.91 5.89
CA THR A 100 9.81 -13.00 6.93
C THR A 100 10.69 -11.75 6.91
N PHE A 101 10.09 -10.56 6.83
CA PHE A 101 10.81 -9.30 6.80
C PHE A 101 10.51 -8.50 8.06
N THR A 102 11.54 -8.19 8.86
CA THR A 102 11.41 -7.32 10.04
C THR A 102 12.28 -6.10 9.88
N GLY A 103 11.66 -4.93 9.73
CA GLY A 103 12.32 -3.66 9.44
C GLY A 103 11.42 -2.76 8.57
N ASN A 104 11.89 -1.56 8.27
CA ASN A 104 11.15 -0.63 7.42
C ASN A 104 11.43 -0.87 5.93
N LEU A 105 10.48 -0.47 5.08
CA LEU A 105 10.61 -0.55 3.63
C LEU A 105 10.18 0.78 3.00
N PHE A 106 11.12 1.44 2.34
CA PHE A 106 10.93 2.71 1.65
C PHE A 106 11.10 2.48 0.15
N ILE A 107 10.06 2.76 -0.65
CA ILE A 107 10.04 2.50 -2.10
C ILE A 107 9.65 3.77 -2.85
N SER A 108 10.52 4.28 -3.71
CA SER A 108 10.25 5.50 -4.47
C SER A 108 10.52 5.33 -5.95
N LYS A 109 9.61 5.86 -6.78
CA LYS A 109 9.76 5.89 -8.24
C LYS A 109 10.05 4.52 -8.85
N CYS A 110 9.43 3.48 -8.31
CA CYS A 110 9.61 2.11 -8.79
C CYS A 110 8.45 1.70 -9.69
N SER A 111 8.75 1.30 -10.94
CA SER A 111 7.69 1.03 -11.92
C SER A 111 6.85 -0.18 -11.53
N ASN A 112 7.47 -1.27 -11.07
CA ASN A 112 6.79 -2.47 -10.61
C ASN A 112 7.43 -2.96 -9.31
N THR A 113 6.64 -3.03 -8.24
CA THR A 113 7.04 -3.63 -6.97
C THR A 113 6.11 -4.80 -6.63
N SER A 114 6.68 -5.96 -6.31
CA SER A 114 5.92 -7.13 -5.85
C SER A 114 6.45 -7.64 -4.52
N LEU A 115 5.56 -7.71 -3.52
CA LEU A 115 5.84 -8.32 -2.23
C LEU A 115 4.90 -9.53 -2.09
N SER A 116 5.46 -10.73 -2.20
CA SER A 116 4.66 -11.95 -2.29
C SER A 116 5.08 -13.02 -1.28
N ASN A 117 4.11 -13.69 -0.67
CA ASN A 117 4.35 -14.74 0.34
C ASN A 117 5.30 -14.28 1.47
N ILE A 118 5.03 -13.10 2.03
CA ILE A 118 5.84 -12.46 3.07
C ILE A 118 5.04 -12.31 4.35
N ASP A 119 5.69 -12.59 5.48
CA ASP A 119 5.26 -12.09 6.79
C ASP A 119 6.09 -10.84 7.11
N PHE A 120 5.45 -9.68 7.09
CA PHE A 120 6.09 -8.37 7.22
C PHE A 120 5.81 -7.77 8.59
N ASN A 121 6.86 -7.24 9.22
CA ASN A 121 6.82 -6.52 10.48
C ASN A 121 7.60 -5.19 10.38
N GLY A 122 6.89 -4.07 10.32
CA GLY A 122 7.49 -2.73 10.29
C GLY A 122 6.65 -1.70 9.55
N LEU A 123 7.28 -0.62 9.10
CA LEU A 123 6.65 0.42 8.29
C LEU A 123 6.88 0.21 6.80
N ILE A 124 5.87 0.52 5.99
CA ILE A 124 6.01 0.63 4.54
C ILE A 124 5.70 2.06 4.13
N GLN A 125 6.63 2.69 3.41
CA GLN A 125 6.42 3.99 2.80
C GLN A 125 6.70 3.91 1.32
N SER A 126 5.79 4.44 0.50
CA SER A 126 6.05 4.50 -0.94
C SER A 126 5.53 5.75 -1.62
N SER A 127 6.21 6.14 -2.69
CA SER A 127 5.75 7.20 -3.58
C SER A 127 6.00 6.89 -5.05
N PHE A 128 5.09 7.32 -5.92
CA PHE A 128 5.21 7.22 -7.39
C PHE A 128 5.56 5.81 -7.87
N SER A 129 4.89 4.80 -7.31
CA SER A 129 5.21 3.39 -7.56
C SER A 129 3.96 2.56 -7.79
N ASN A 130 4.08 1.45 -8.52
CA ASN A 130 3.03 0.42 -8.58
C ASN A 130 3.41 -0.76 -7.69
N ILE A 131 2.52 -1.16 -6.79
CA ILE A 131 2.80 -2.14 -5.75
C ILE A 131 1.75 -3.26 -5.79
N ILE A 132 2.22 -4.49 -5.73
CA ILE A 132 1.39 -5.69 -5.60
C ILE A 132 1.77 -6.39 -4.29
N LEU A 133 0.79 -6.56 -3.41
CA LEU A 133 0.88 -7.35 -2.19
C LEU A 133 0.04 -8.63 -2.36
N GLN A 134 0.67 -9.79 -2.37
CA GLN A 134 0.00 -11.07 -2.59
C GLN A 134 0.40 -12.11 -1.54
N ASN A 135 -0.58 -12.78 -0.93
CA ASN A 135 -0.31 -13.70 0.19
C ASN A 135 0.56 -13.02 1.27
N PHE A 136 0.27 -11.75 1.51
CA PHE A 136 1.05 -10.87 2.37
C PHE A 136 0.41 -10.82 3.75
N LYS A 137 1.21 -10.98 4.80
CA LYS A 137 0.75 -10.84 6.19
C LYS A 137 1.46 -9.65 6.81
N TYR A 138 0.72 -8.60 7.13
CA TYR A 138 1.24 -7.39 7.74
C TYR A 138 0.98 -7.34 9.25
N ASN A 139 2.02 -7.03 10.02
CA ASN A 139 1.92 -6.56 11.40
C ASN A 139 2.90 -5.41 11.63
N ASN A 140 2.74 -4.69 12.75
CA ASN A 140 3.78 -3.78 13.23
C ASN A 140 3.91 -3.90 14.75
N PHE A 141 4.98 -4.54 15.22
CA PHE A 141 5.28 -4.69 16.65
C PHE A 141 6.42 -3.78 17.12
N GLN A 142 6.81 -2.78 16.32
CA GLN A 142 7.85 -1.82 16.70
C GLN A 142 7.43 -1.04 17.94
N LYS A 143 8.38 -0.66 18.80
CA LYS A 143 8.11 0.18 19.98
C LYS A 143 7.82 1.61 19.58
N GLN A 144 8.46 2.09 18.52
CA GLN A 144 8.22 3.42 17.99
C GLN A 144 6.81 3.52 17.40
N LYS A 145 6.09 4.56 17.78
CA LYS A 145 4.75 4.83 17.25
C LYS A 145 4.84 5.56 15.92
N SER A 146 4.05 5.13 14.95
CA SER A 146 3.82 5.81 13.68
C SER A 146 2.34 6.19 13.55
N GLN A 147 2.04 7.22 12.75
CA GLN A 147 0.65 7.53 12.42
C GLN A 147 0.01 6.42 11.59
N TYR A 148 0.78 5.89 10.65
CA TYR A 148 0.33 4.88 9.70
C TYR A 148 1.30 3.71 9.66
N GLY A 149 0.78 2.50 9.53
CA GLY A 149 1.60 1.31 9.28
C GLY A 149 2.17 1.30 7.86
N ILE A 150 1.31 1.65 6.90
CA ILE A 150 1.61 1.74 5.48
C ILE A 150 1.17 3.12 4.98
N PHE A 151 2.10 3.90 4.44
CA PHE A 151 1.85 5.23 3.88
C PHE A 151 2.25 5.28 2.40
N LEU A 152 1.29 5.59 1.53
CA LEU A 152 1.47 5.54 0.08
C LEU A 152 1.03 6.86 -0.56
N ASN A 153 1.88 7.46 -1.39
CA ASN A 153 1.60 8.74 -2.04
C ASN A 153 1.77 8.66 -3.57
N ASN A 154 0.71 8.93 -4.33
CA ASN A 154 0.69 8.80 -5.79
C ASN A 154 1.09 7.38 -6.23
N VAL A 155 0.38 6.37 -5.69
CA VAL A 155 0.70 4.95 -5.87
C VAL A 155 -0.51 4.21 -6.44
N SER A 156 -0.25 3.17 -7.23
CA SER A 156 -1.23 2.13 -7.55
C SER A 156 -0.93 0.90 -6.72
N LEU A 157 -1.86 0.50 -5.84
CA LEU A 157 -1.71 -0.61 -4.91
C LEU A 157 -2.76 -1.69 -5.20
N ASN A 158 -2.29 -2.92 -5.44
CA ASN A 158 -3.12 -4.12 -5.52
C ASN A 158 -2.82 -5.04 -4.34
N ILE A 159 -3.84 -5.37 -3.54
CA ILE A 159 -3.77 -6.29 -2.41
C ILE A 159 -4.64 -7.50 -2.72
N THR A 160 -4.09 -8.71 -2.66
CA THR A 160 -4.83 -9.94 -2.92
C THR A 160 -4.48 -11.03 -1.91
N ASN A 161 -5.48 -11.77 -1.41
CA ASN A 161 -5.28 -12.91 -0.50
C ASN A 161 -4.38 -12.57 0.70
N SER A 162 -4.53 -11.38 1.27
CA SER A 162 -3.59 -10.84 2.25
C SER A 162 -4.28 -10.52 3.57
N SER A 163 -3.51 -10.46 4.66
CA SER A 163 -4.00 -10.22 6.02
C SER A 163 -3.25 -9.08 6.69
N PHE A 164 -3.97 -8.14 7.29
CA PHE A 164 -3.38 -6.96 7.94
C PHE A 164 -3.92 -6.81 9.35
N TYR A 165 -3.02 -6.61 10.31
CA TYR A 165 -3.36 -6.48 11.72
C TYR A 165 -2.86 -5.15 12.28
N GLY A 166 -3.78 -4.44 12.93
CA GLY A 166 -3.49 -3.24 13.68
C GLY A 166 -2.68 -3.54 14.93
N SER A 167 -2.01 -2.52 15.45
CA SER A 167 -1.19 -2.63 16.65
C SER A 167 -1.16 -1.31 17.41
N SER A 168 -0.72 -1.36 18.68
CA SER A 168 -0.52 -0.16 19.49
C SER A 168 0.59 0.77 18.98
N SER A 169 1.37 0.31 18.00
CA SER A 169 2.44 1.06 17.34
C SER A 169 1.90 1.97 16.23
N ILE A 170 0.64 1.77 15.80
CA ILE A 170 -0.03 2.58 14.78
C ILE A 170 -1.08 3.44 15.47
N THR A 171 -0.97 4.78 15.37
CA THR A 171 -1.88 5.68 16.10
C THR A 171 -3.16 6.01 15.35
N ASN A 172 -3.16 5.95 14.02
CA ASN A 172 -4.31 6.37 13.21
C ASN A 172 -4.90 5.20 12.41
N ASN A 173 -4.24 4.79 11.33
CA ASN A 173 -4.77 3.78 10.41
C ASN A 173 -3.67 2.82 9.96
N ILE A 174 -4.03 1.54 9.74
CA ILE A 174 -3.10 0.56 9.16
C ILE A 174 -2.56 1.07 7.82
N LEU A 175 -3.46 1.48 6.91
CA LEU A 175 -3.12 1.92 5.57
C LEU A 175 -3.64 3.34 5.32
N TYR A 176 -2.75 4.22 4.88
CA TYR A 176 -3.10 5.52 4.32
C TYR A 176 -2.55 5.64 2.90
N ILE A 177 -3.45 5.84 1.94
CA ILE A 177 -3.12 6.14 0.55
C ILE A 177 -3.64 7.53 0.18
N THR A 178 -2.79 8.31 -0.49
CA THR A 178 -3.10 9.69 -0.88
C THR A 178 -2.50 10.03 -2.23
N SER A 179 -3.08 11.03 -2.90
CA SER A 179 -2.47 11.70 -4.03
C SER A 179 -2.19 13.16 -3.68
N SER A 180 -0.95 13.45 -3.25
CA SER A 180 -0.52 14.83 -2.98
C SER A 180 -0.26 15.56 -4.30
N GLY A 181 -0.77 16.79 -4.42
CA GLY A 181 -0.56 17.67 -5.59
C GLY A 181 -1.79 17.89 -6.46
N VAL A 182 -2.94 17.29 -6.11
CA VAL A 182 -4.20 17.50 -6.83
C VAL A 182 -5.02 18.59 -6.12
N ASN A 183 -5.13 19.77 -6.73
CA ASN A 183 -6.10 20.79 -6.33
C ASN A 183 -7.50 20.33 -6.75
N LEU A 184 -8.14 19.52 -5.91
CA LEU A 184 -9.51 19.07 -6.15
C LEU A 184 -10.50 20.14 -5.67
N THR A 185 -11.39 20.54 -6.58
CA THR A 185 -12.60 21.30 -6.25
C THR A 185 -13.80 20.37 -6.39
N LEU A 186 -14.91 20.67 -5.69
CA LEU A 186 -16.11 19.83 -5.69
C LEU A 186 -16.70 19.52 -7.08
N ASN A 187 -16.32 20.29 -8.11
CA ASN A 187 -16.77 20.12 -9.50
C ASN A 187 -15.73 19.44 -10.41
N SER A 188 -14.57 19.05 -9.87
CA SER A 188 -13.57 18.31 -10.65
C SER A 188 -13.96 16.83 -10.75
N THR A 189 -13.86 16.24 -11.93
CA THR A 189 -13.87 14.77 -12.07
C THR A 189 -12.57 14.21 -11.49
N MET A 190 -12.57 12.95 -11.03
CA MET A 190 -11.31 12.31 -10.64
C MET A 190 -10.27 12.45 -11.75
N ASN A 191 -9.11 12.97 -11.38
CA ASN A 191 -8.01 13.20 -12.30
C ASN A 191 -7.28 11.88 -12.57
N GLU A 192 -6.63 11.77 -13.73
CA GLU A 192 -5.73 10.66 -14.11
C GLU A 192 -4.60 10.44 -13.08
N ASN A 193 -4.31 11.45 -12.26
CA ASN A 193 -3.28 11.42 -11.24
C ASN A 193 -3.74 10.84 -9.88
N SER A 194 -4.99 10.37 -9.77
CA SER A 194 -5.48 9.75 -8.54
C SER A 194 -4.72 8.47 -8.19
N SER A 195 -4.53 8.23 -6.89
CA SER A 195 -3.99 6.94 -6.45
C SER A 195 -5.03 5.85 -6.63
N ILE A 196 -4.59 4.61 -6.87
CA ILE A 196 -5.47 3.46 -7.06
C ILE A 196 -5.24 2.48 -5.92
N LEU A 197 -6.32 2.00 -5.31
CA LEU A 197 -6.29 0.97 -4.29
C LEU A 197 -7.29 -0.12 -4.63
N ASN A 198 -6.79 -1.30 -4.98
CA ASN A 198 -7.61 -2.49 -5.22
C ASN A 198 -7.32 -3.52 -4.12
N ILE A 199 -8.36 -3.96 -3.42
CA ILE A 199 -8.27 -4.94 -2.33
C ILE A 199 -9.23 -6.08 -2.66
N ASN A 200 -8.71 -7.29 -2.82
CA ASN A 200 -9.47 -8.49 -3.17
C ASN A 200 -9.18 -9.62 -2.19
N ASP A 201 -10.22 -10.35 -1.79
CA ASP A 201 -10.09 -11.60 -1.02
C ASP A 201 -9.20 -11.47 0.22
N SER A 202 -9.28 -10.33 0.92
CA SER A 202 -8.33 -9.97 1.97
C SER A 202 -9.00 -9.71 3.32
N TYR A 203 -8.21 -9.80 4.37
CA TYR A 203 -8.64 -9.64 5.76
C TYR A 203 -7.90 -8.48 6.42
N PHE A 204 -8.65 -7.59 7.08
CA PHE A 204 -8.11 -6.50 7.86
C PHE A 204 -8.73 -6.52 9.25
N SER A 205 -7.89 -6.45 10.28
CA SER A 205 -8.32 -6.25 11.66
C SER A 205 -7.62 -5.06 12.26
N GLY A 206 -8.37 -4.09 12.79
CA GLY A 206 -7.78 -3.02 13.59
C GLY A 206 -7.32 -3.46 14.99
N GLU A 207 -7.67 -4.68 15.42
CA GLU A 207 -7.41 -5.23 16.76
C GLU A 207 -7.86 -4.32 17.91
N TYR A 208 -8.84 -3.45 17.66
CA TYR A 208 -9.23 -2.32 18.50
C TYR A 208 -8.06 -1.42 18.92
N LYS A 209 -7.04 -1.31 18.07
CA LYS A 209 -5.86 -0.46 18.31
C LYS A 209 -5.83 0.75 17.39
N CYS A 210 -6.23 0.59 16.14
CA CYS A 210 -6.24 1.65 15.15
C CYS A 210 -7.35 1.45 14.11
N GLY A 211 -7.59 2.49 13.30
CA GLY A 211 -8.45 2.41 12.14
C GLY A 211 -7.81 1.58 11.03
N ILE A 212 -8.58 1.25 9.99
CA ILE A 212 -8.08 0.35 8.95
C ILE A 212 -7.55 1.13 7.75
N LEU A 213 -8.43 1.85 7.05
CA LEU A 213 -8.12 2.54 5.80
C LEU A 213 -8.36 4.05 5.94
N LYS A 214 -7.40 4.82 5.44
CA LYS A 214 -7.57 6.24 5.12
C LYS A 214 -7.24 6.45 3.65
N THR A 215 -8.07 7.23 2.96
CA THR A 215 -7.91 7.51 1.52
C THR A 215 -8.14 9.00 1.24
N TYR A 216 -7.34 9.57 0.35
CA TYR A 216 -7.51 10.94 -0.15
C TYR A 216 -7.22 10.97 -1.64
N SER A 217 -8.14 11.48 -2.46
CA SER A 217 -7.97 11.51 -3.93
C SER A 217 -7.59 10.13 -4.50
N THR A 218 -8.39 9.13 -4.17
CA THR A 218 -8.14 7.71 -4.49
C THR A 218 -9.30 7.08 -5.25
N TYR A 219 -9.02 6.18 -6.19
CA TYR A 219 -9.98 5.20 -6.68
C TYR A 219 -9.83 3.91 -5.86
N LEU A 220 -10.83 3.60 -5.04
CA LEU A 220 -10.84 2.44 -4.14
C LEU A 220 -11.82 1.37 -4.65
N MET A 221 -11.30 0.18 -4.91
CA MET A 221 -12.07 -1.03 -5.17
C MET A 221 -11.83 -2.05 -4.06
N LEU A 222 -12.89 -2.47 -3.37
CA LEU A 222 -12.84 -3.42 -2.26
C LEU A 222 -13.79 -4.59 -2.53
N ILE A 223 -13.27 -5.79 -2.72
CA ILE A 223 -14.06 -6.95 -3.16
C ILE A 223 -13.80 -8.15 -2.25
N ASN A 224 -14.89 -8.84 -1.88
CA ASN A 224 -14.87 -10.12 -1.15
C ASN A 224 -13.94 -10.11 0.08
N SER A 225 -13.90 -8.99 0.80
CA SER A 225 -12.95 -8.77 1.89
C SER A 225 -13.66 -8.58 3.21
N LYS A 226 -12.98 -8.92 4.31
CA LYS A 226 -13.49 -8.78 5.67
C LYS A 226 -12.67 -7.75 6.44
N LEU A 227 -13.36 -6.79 7.03
CA LEU A 227 -12.77 -5.66 7.76
C LEU A 227 -13.42 -5.58 9.15
N GLU A 228 -12.65 -5.86 10.19
CA GLU A 228 -13.18 -5.95 11.56
C GLU A 228 -12.34 -5.22 12.60
N LYS A 229 -12.96 -4.98 13.76
CA LYS A 229 -12.29 -4.48 14.97
C LYS A 229 -11.47 -3.20 14.73
N GLY A 230 -11.88 -2.37 13.77
CA GLY A 230 -11.32 -1.04 13.58
C GLY A 230 -11.67 -0.16 14.79
N LEU A 231 -10.69 0.59 15.29
CA LEU A 231 -10.91 1.60 16.33
C LEU A 231 -10.24 2.91 15.94
N THR A 232 -11.01 3.98 15.79
CA THR A 232 -10.45 5.33 15.62
C THR A 232 -11.00 6.30 16.67
N TYR A 233 -10.12 7.17 17.15
CA TYR A 233 -10.51 8.32 17.96
C TYR A 233 -11.12 9.44 17.10
N ASP A 234 -10.84 9.42 15.81
CA ASP A 234 -11.39 10.33 14.82
C ASP A 234 -12.69 9.73 14.21
N ASN A 235 -12.80 9.82 12.89
CA ASN A 235 -13.97 9.38 12.15
C ASN A 235 -13.67 8.19 11.25
N GLY A 236 -14.64 7.30 11.09
CA GLY A 236 -14.57 6.14 10.19
C GLY A 236 -13.55 5.10 10.63
N ALA A 237 -13.99 4.10 11.39
CA ALA A 237 -13.13 3.05 11.93
C ALA A 237 -12.51 2.16 10.85
N VAL A 238 -13.27 1.90 9.78
CA VAL A 238 -12.79 1.09 8.66
C VAL A 238 -12.30 1.96 7.52
N LEU A 239 -13.08 2.95 7.12
CA LEU A 239 -12.74 3.79 5.97
C LEU A 239 -12.99 5.26 6.29
N ASN A 240 -11.93 6.05 6.25
CA ASN A 240 -11.98 7.50 6.27
C ASN A 240 -11.52 8.01 4.90
N SER A 241 -12.45 8.53 4.10
CA SER A 241 -12.20 8.86 2.69
C SER A 241 -12.61 10.29 2.35
N GLU A 242 -11.74 10.97 1.62
CA GLU A 242 -11.99 12.29 1.06
C GLU A 242 -11.68 12.35 -0.43
N PHE A 243 -12.52 13.07 -1.20
CA PHE A 243 -12.35 13.30 -2.64
C PHE A 243 -12.03 12.03 -3.46
N SER A 244 -12.67 10.91 -3.13
CA SER A 244 -12.37 9.60 -3.73
C SER A 244 -13.57 9.02 -4.47
N GLU A 245 -13.31 8.02 -5.29
CA GLU A 245 -14.33 7.11 -5.83
C GLU A 245 -14.20 5.75 -5.14
N ILE A 246 -15.30 5.21 -4.66
CA ILE A 246 -15.31 4.03 -3.80
C ILE A 246 -16.32 3.03 -4.34
N PHE A 247 -15.84 1.82 -4.62
CA PHE A 247 -16.66 0.67 -4.98
C PHE A 247 -16.37 -0.50 -4.04
N GLY A 248 -17.41 -1.02 -3.41
CA GLY A 248 -17.38 -2.19 -2.55
C GLY A 248 -18.33 -3.28 -3.04
N TYR A 249 -17.86 -4.53 -3.11
CA TYR A 249 -18.69 -5.68 -3.50
C TYR A 249 -18.45 -6.90 -2.60
N LYS A 250 -19.52 -7.47 -2.04
CA LYS A 250 -19.48 -8.67 -1.20
C LYS A 250 -18.53 -8.60 0.01
N ASN A 251 -18.46 -7.45 0.67
CA ASN A 251 -17.59 -7.28 1.84
C ASN A 251 -18.33 -7.55 3.16
N ILE A 252 -17.57 -7.85 4.21
CA ILE A 252 -18.09 -8.01 5.56
C ILE A 252 -17.39 -7.00 6.48
N PHE A 253 -18.18 -6.17 7.15
CA PHE A 253 -17.73 -5.21 8.15
C PHE A 253 -18.26 -5.63 9.51
N THR A 254 -17.39 -5.81 10.51
CA THR A 254 -17.82 -6.36 11.81
C THR A 254 -17.10 -5.74 13.00
N ASP A 255 -17.85 -5.42 14.05
CA ASP A 255 -17.33 -4.97 15.35
C ASP A 255 -16.41 -3.73 15.28
N ASN A 256 -16.76 -2.72 14.48
CA ASN A 256 -15.94 -1.51 14.30
C ASN A 256 -16.45 -0.33 15.15
N ILE A 257 -15.55 0.43 15.78
CA ILE A 257 -15.89 1.44 16.78
C ILE A 257 -15.22 2.79 16.44
N THR A 258 -15.99 3.89 16.50
CA THR A 258 -15.44 5.25 16.44
C THR A 258 -15.82 6.06 17.66
N TYR A 259 -14.92 6.95 18.11
CA TYR A 259 -15.25 7.86 19.21
C TYR A 259 -15.91 9.16 18.74
N SER A 260 -15.54 9.69 17.57
CA SER A 260 -16.10 10.94 17.07
C SER A 260 -17.35 10.72 16.22
N SER A 261 -17.22 10.26 14.97
CA SER A 261 -18.36 10.08 14.06
C SER A 261 -18.11 9.01 12.99
N GLY A 262 -19.14 8.69 12.20
CA GLY A 262 -19.04 7.82 11.02
C GLY A 262 -19.15 6.31 11.25
N GLY A 263 -18.99 5.80 12.47
CA GLY A 263 -19.03 4.34 12.72
C GLY A 263 -18.06 3.61 11.77
N VAL A 264 -18.57 2.76 10.87
CA VAL A 264 -17.71 2.07 9.90
C VAL A 264 -17.02 3.05 8.94
N PHE A 265 -17.74 4.07 8.45
CA PHE A 265 -17.30 4.93 7.35
C PHE A 265 -17.41 6.41 7.65
N TYR A 266 -16.41 7.17 7.24
CA TYR A 266 -16.47 8.63 7.20
C TYR A 266 -16.08 9.13 5.82
N LEU A 267 -17.06 9.67 5.10
CA LEU A 267 -16.95 9.96 3.68
C LEU A 267 -17.26 11.44 3.44
N ILE A 268 -16.24 12.24 3.12
CA ILE A 268 -16.37 13.67 2.81
C ILE A 268 -16.08 13.92 1.33
N ASN A 269 -16.93 14.70 0.65
CA ASN A 269 -16.67 15.21 -0.70
C ASN A 269 -16.23 14.14 -1.72
N ASN A 270 -16.69 12.90 -1.56
CA ASN A 270 -16.36 11.80 -2.46
C ASN A 270 -17.23 11.90 -3.73
N PHE A 271 -16.63 11.61 -4.89
CA PHE A 271 -17.29 11.74 -6.19
C PHE A 271 -18.33 10.65 -6.42
N LYS A 272 -18.03 9.43 -5.95
CA LYS A 272 -18.89 8.27 -6.12
C LYS A 272 -18.67 7.26 -5.01
N ILE A 273 -19.75 6.72 -4.46
CA ILE A 273 -19.71 5.67 -3.43
C ILE A 273 -20.76 4.63 -3.78
N ILE A 274 -20.33 3.38 -3.98
CA ILE A 274 -21.20 2.24 -4.23
C ILE A 274 -20.76 1.08 -3.34
N PHE A 275 -21.70 0.50 -2.59
CA PHE A 275 -21.48 -0.76 -1.87
C PHE A 275 -22.62 -1.73 -2.20
N GLU A 276 -22.28 -2.87 -2.79
CA GLU A 276 -23.24 -3.91 -3.19
C GLU A 276 -22.96 -5.21 -2.46
N TYR A 277 -24.03 -5.90 -2.07
CA TYR A 277 -23.99 -7.22 -1.39
C TYR A 277 -23.06 -7.27 -0.17
N SER A 278 -22.81 -6.13 0.47
CA SER A 278 -21.91 -6.02 1.61
C SER A 278 -22.70 -6.00 2.92
N ASN A 279 -22.19 -6.69 3.93
CA ASN A 279 -22.86 -6.87 5.22
C ASN A 279 -22.16 -6.08 6.32
N PHE A 280 -22.95 -5.52 7.24
CA PHE A 280 -22.48 -4.69 8.34
C PHE A 280 -23.04 -5.21 9.66
N TYR A 281 -22.16 -5.50 10.61
CA TYR A 281 -22.51 -6.07 11.90
C TYR A 281 -21.83 -5.27 13.03
N ASN A 282 -22.56 -5.04 14.13
CA ASN A 282 -22.04 -4.55 15.42
C ASN A 282 -21.08 -3.36 15.33
N SER A 283 -21.32 -2.42 14.41
CA SER A 283 -20.42 -1.27 14.23
C SER A 283 -21.12 0.01 14.67
N THR A 284 -20.46 0.81 15.51
CA THR A 284 -21.07 1.95 16.20
C THR A 284 -20.14 3.16 16.28
N SER A 285 -20.72 4.36 16.41
CA SER A 285 -20.01 5.54 16.92
C SER A 285 -20.39 5.80 18.38
N TYR A 286 -19.48 6.37 19.17
CA TYR A 286 -19.72 6.73 20.58
C TYR A 286 -20.51 8.04 20.74
N LYS A 287 -20.42 8.94 19.75
CA LYS A 287 -21.20 10.19 19.70
C LYS A 287 -22.34 10.05 18.69
N GLU A 288 -23.54 10.49 19.08
CA GLU A 288 -24.71 10.59 18.17
C GLU A 288 -24.39 11.52 17.00
N VAL A 289 -24.61 11.04 15.78
CA VAL A 289 -24.48 11.84 14.57
C VAL A 289 -25.76 12.64 14.37
N TYR A 290 -25.71 13.96 14.59
CA TYR A 290 -26.74 14.87 14.08
C TYR A 290 -26.66 14.88 12.55
N ILE A 291 -27.52 14.12 11.89
CA ILE A 291 -27.72 14.23 10.44
C ILE A 291 -28.47 15.54 10.19
N LYS A 292 -27.74 16.59 9.82
CA LYS A 292 -28.34 17.83 9.34
C LYS A 292 -28.80 17.60 7.90
N ASN A 293 -30.04 17.15 7.74
CA ASN A 293 -30.70 17.12 6.44
C ASN A 293 -30.82 18.56 5.92
N TYR A 294 -29.99 18.93 4.95
CA TYR A 294 -30.29 20.09 4.12
C TYR A 294 -31.46 19.72 3.22
N HIS A 295 -32.68 19.90 3.72
CA HIS A 295 -33.82 20.06 2.83
C HIS A 295 -33.60 21.37 2.06
N ASN A 296 -33.39 21.24 0.76
CA ASN A 296 -33.57 22.32 -0.20
C ASN A 296 -35.03 22.79 -0.09
N ASN A 297 -35.29 23.78 0.77
CA ASN A 297 -36.51 24.56 0.71
C ASN A 297 -36.39 25.55 -0.46
N ASN A 298 -36.47 25.01 -1.68
CA ASN A 298 -37.03 25.78 -2.78
C ASN A 298 -38.55 25.78 -2.58
N ASN A 299 -39.03 26.76 -1.83
CA ASN A 299 -40.36 27.31 -2.03
C ASN A 299 -40.30 28.79 -1.68
N ASN A 300 -40.23 29.59 -2.74
CA ASN A 300 -40.88 30.88 -2.79
C ASN A 300 -42.29 30.74 -2.20
N ASN A 301 -42.62 31.59 -1.25
CA ASN A 301 -43.89 32.27 -1.23
C ASN A 301 -43.73 33.53 -0.38
N ASP A 302 -43.82 34.66 -1.08
CA ASP A 302 -44.27 35.94 -0.54
C ASP A 302 -45.46 35.72 0.39
N TYR A 303 -45.43 36.31 1.58
CA TYR A 303 -46.60 36.93 2.18
C TYR A 303 -46.14 38.04 3.14
N ASN A 304 -46.59 39.25 2.84
CA ASN A 304 -46.64 40.40 3.72
C ASN A 304 -47.44 40.06 5.00
N ASP A 305 -47.02 40.59 6.16
CA ASP A 305 -47.76 41.63 6.89
C ASP A 305 -47.27 41.77 8.34
N MET A 306 -47.14 43.05 8.73
CA MET A 306 -46.86 43.68 10.04
C MET A 306 -45.41 43.71 10.56
#